data_AF-A0A7C5SZY1-F1
#
_entry.id   AF-A0A7C5SZY1-F1
#
_cell.length_a   1.000
_cell.length_b   1.000
_cell.length_c   1.000
_cell.angle_alpha   90.00
_cell.angle_beta   90.00
_cell.angle_gamma   90.00
#
_symmetry.space_group_name_H-M   'P 1'
#
loop_
_entity.id
_entity.type
_entity.pdbx_description
1 polymer ?
#
loop_
_entity_poly.entity_id
_entity_poly.type
_entity_poly.pdbx_seq_one_letter_code
_entity_poly.pdbx_strand_id
1 'polypeptide(L)'
;MGEVAGVVLAAGPGRRMGLPTPKLLLPVQGKPMLAGVLDLVESLPLSERVLVVGAYAQEILRALFSAEFFGEEEAVFERNGKPWRVLYNAGWPEGMGSSLRLAAKALSGGMLVFLGDMPYVSEAAARAVLAQAGELPVAPSYQGQRGFPVFLP
;
A
#
# COMPACT_ATOMS: atom_id res chain seq x y z
N MET A 1 -19.07 12.73 -2.73
CA MET A 1 -17.87 11.92 -3.00
C MET A 1 -17.90 10.78 -2.01
N GLY A 2 -17.86 9.53 -2.49
CA GLY A 2 -17.76 8.37 -1.60
C GLY A 2 -16.46 8.41 -0.80
N GLU A 3 -16.43 7.74 0.33
CA GLU A 3 -15.23 7.57 1.13
C GLU A 3 -14.19 6.76 0.34
N VAL A 4 -12.98 7.31 0.16
CA VAL A 4 -11.88 6.66 -0.56
C VAL A 4 -10.80 6.23 0.42
N ALA A 5 -10.51 4.94 0.45
CA ALA A 5 -9.42 4.35 1.22
C ALA A 5 -8.09 4.41 0.46
N GLY A 6 -6.97 4.61 1.16
CA GLY A 6 -5.64 4.39 0.59
C GLY A 6 -5.18 2.97 0.86
N VAL A 7 -4.91 2.20 -0.19
CA VAL A 7 -4.47 0.80 -0.08
C VAL A 7 -3.03 0.68 -0.53
N VAL A 8 -2.14 0.20 0.32
CA VAL A 8 -0.73 -0.09 -0.03
C VAL A 8 -0.52 -1.58 -0.13
N LEU A 9 -0.14 -2.07 -1.32
CA LEU A 9 0.17 -3.47 -1.54
C LEU A 9 1.64 -3.75 -1.25
N ALA A 10 1.91 -4.54 -0.20
CA ALA A 10 3.24 -4.85 0.32
C ALA A 10 3.45 -6.36 0.59
N ALA A 11 2.57 -7.22 0.08
CA ALA A 11 2.57 -8.66 0.38
C ALA A 11 3.61 -9.50 -0.41
N GLY A 12 4.17 -8.93 -1.48
CA GLY A 12 5.00 -9.67 -2.43
C GLY A 12 6.40 -10.01 -1.91
N PRO A 13 7.00 -11.13 -2.38
CA PRO A 13 8.26 -11.63 -1.84
C PRO A 13 9.53 -10.99 -2.45
N GLY A 14 9.43 -10.02 -3.37
CA GLY A 14 10.60 -9.34 -3.94
C GLY A 14 11.64 -10.24 -4.66
N ARG A 15 11.25 -11.48 -5.03
CA ARG A 15 12.12 -12.62 -5.40
C ARG A 15 13.21 -12.36 -6.44
N ARG A 16 13.07 -11.36 -7.32
CA ARG A 16 14.07 -11.08 -8.37
C ARG A 16 15.36 -10.46 -7.82
N MET A 17 15.37 -9.98 -6.57
CA MET A 17 16.51 -9.22 -6.03
C MET A 17 17.55 -10.09 -5.32
N GLY A 18 17.25 -11.34 -4.91
CA GLY A 18 18.23 -12.23 -4.27
C GLY A 18 18.90 -11.66 -3.01
N LEU A 19 18.31 -10.63 -2.39
CA LEU A 19 18.87 -9.93 -1.24
C LEU A 19 18.45 -10.60 0.08
N PRO A 20 19.29 -10.50 1.13
CA PRO A 20 18.97 -11.02 2.46
C PRO A 20 17.86 -10.20 3.15
N THR A 21 17.67 -8.94 2.74
CA THR A 21 16.66 -8.02 3.29
C THR A 21 15.49 -7.88 2.33
N PRO A 22 14.23 -7.82 2.82
CA PRO A 22 13.07 -7.55 1.98
C PRO A 22 13.24 -6.27 1.17
N LYS A 23 12.95 -6.31 -0.14
CA LYS A 23 13.07 -5.15 -1.06
C LYS A 23 12.44 -3.88 -0.48
N LEU A 24 11.26 -4.03 0.12
CA LEU A 24 10.46 -2.94 0.68
C LEU A 24 11.13 -2.22 1.86
N LEU A 25 12.09 -2.88 2.51
CA LEU A 25 12.84 -2.34 3.64
C LEU A 25 14.23 -1.82 3.25
N LEU A 26 14.61 -1.91 1.97
CA LEU A 26 15.86 -1.33 1.50
C LEU A 26 15.82 0.20 1.62
N PRO A 27 16.95 0.83 1.98
CA PRO A 27 17.01 2.27 2.14
C PRO A 27 16.91 2.98 0.79
N VAL A 28 16.01 3.95 0.71
CA VAL A 28 15.89 4.94 -0.36
C VAL A 28 15.94 6.30 0.30
N GLN A 29 16.95 7.11 -0.03
CA GLN A 29 17.19 8.42 0.62
C GLN A 29 17.25 8.33 2.17
N GLY A 30 17.87 7.26 2.69
CA GLY A 30 18.07 7.07 4.12
C GLY A 30 16.87 6.48 4.90
N LYS A 31 15.73 6.21 4.25
CA LYS A 31 14.56 5.56 4.88
C LYS A 31 14.12 4.30 4.14
N PRO A 32 13.43 3.34 4.78
CA PRO A 32 12.86 2.20 4.07
C PRO A 32 11.99 2.64 2.87
N MET A 33 12.12 1.98 1.73
CA MET A 33 11.34 2.26 0.51
C MET A 33 9.84 2.36 0.80
N LEU A 34 9.29 1.38 1.52
CA LEU A 34 7.88 1.35 1.88
C LEU A 34 7.50 2.52 2.80
N ALA A 35 8.39 2.98 3.67
CA ALA A 35 8.12 4.15 4.52
C ALA A 35 7.79 5.39 3.68
N GLY A 36 8.49 5.61 2.56
CA GLY A 36 8.19 6.71 1.64
C GLY A 36 6.79 6.64 1.04
N VAL A 37 6.32 5.43 0.73
CA VAL A 37 4.95 5.21 0.22
C VAL A 37 3.92 5.43 1.33
N LEU A 38 4.17 4.93 2.55
CA LEU A 38 3.27 5.15 3.69
C LEU A 38 3.17 6.64 4.05
N ASP A 39 4.29 7.37 4.03
CA ASP A 39 4.30 8.83 4.27
C ASP A 39 3.43 9.58 3.25
N LEU A 40 3.51 9.22 1.97
CA LEU A 40 2.65 9.77 0.93
C LEU A 40 1.17 9.47 1.21
N VAL A 41 0.82 8.22 1.51
CA VAL A 41 -0.57 7.85 1.82
C VAL A 41 -1.07 8.57 3.07
N GLU A 42 -0.19 8.80 4.04
CA GLU A 42 -0.51 9.60 5.22
C GLU A 42 -0.80 11.07 4.88
N SER A 43 -0.18 11.67 3.86
CA SER A 43 -0.45 13.08 3.49
C SER A 43 -1.78 13.30 2.74
N LEU A 44 -2.41 12.22 2.25
CA LEU A 44 -3.64 12.30 1.46
C LEU A 44 -4.91 12.34 2.33
N PRO A 45 -5.98 13.01 1.83
CA PRO A 45 -7.28 13.11 2.52
C PRO A 45 -8.12 11.84 2.27
N LEU A 46 -7.72 10.73 2.88
CA LEU A 46 -8.35 9.42 2.75
C LEU A 46 -9.19 9.09 3.99
N SER A 47 -10.28 8.34 3.81
CA SER A 47 -11.15 7.90 4.91
C SER A 47 -10.46 6.89 5.82
N GLU A 48 -9.70 5.96 5.23
CA GLU A 48 -8.91 4.96 5.95
C GLU A 48 -7.62 4.61 5.20
N ARG A 49 -6.70 3.94 5.91
CA ARG A 49 -5.41 3.51 5.39
C ARG A 49 -5.26 2.02 5.60
N VAL A 50 -5.11 1.29 4.50
CA VAL A 50 -4.98 -0.15 4.49
C VAL A 50 -3.60 -0.53 3.99
N LEU A 51 -2.89 -1.38 4.74
CA LEU A 51 -1.64 -1.99 4.31
C LEU A 51 -1.86 -3.50 4.16
N VAL A 52 -1.64 -4.03 2.95
CA VAL A 52 -1.72 -5.47 2.72
C VAL A 52 -0.31 -6.06 2.78
N VAL A 53 -0.05 -6.88 3.80
CA VAL A 53 1.23 -7.57 4.03
C VAL A 53 1.13 -9.07 3.69
N GLY A 54 2.26 -9.75 3.68
CA GLY A 54 2.36 -11.15 3.24
C GLY A 54 3.70 -11.74 3.61
N ALA A 55 4.55 -12.04 2.62
CA ALA A 55 5.81 -12.76 2.80
C ALA A 55 6.73 -12.22 3.91
N TYR A 56 6.71 -10.91 4.17
CA TYR A 56 7.56 -10.23 5.14
C TYR A 56 6.77 -9.38 6.15
N ALA A 57 5.59 -9.85 6.56
CA ALA A 57 4.70 -9.11 7.45
C ALA A 57 5.38 -8.71 8.77
N GLN A 58 6.07 -9.66 9.42
CA GLN A 58 6.77 -9.43 10.68
C GLN A 58 7.86 -8.35 10.55
N GLU A 59 8.69 -8.43 9.51
CA GLU A 59 9.79 -7.49 9.29
C GLU A 59 9.26 -6.09 8.96
N ILE A 60 8.19 -6.01 8.16
CA ILE A 60 7.53 -4.74 7.83
C ILE A 60 6.93 -4.09 9.07
N LEU A 61 6.20 -4.86 9.89
CA LEU A 61 5.55 -4.34 11.09
C LEU A 61 6.55 -3.90 12.15
N ARG A 62 7.64 -4.65 12.37
CA ARG A 62 8.73 -4.21 13.24
C ARG A 62 9.37 -2.92 12.76
N ALA A 63 9.69 -2.82 11.47
CA ALA A 63 10.43 -1.70 10.94
C ALA A 63 9.62 -0.41 10.83
N LEU A 64 8.31 -0.50 10.55
CA LEU A 64 7.49 0.67 10.20
C LEU A 64 6.45 1.05 11.25
N PHE A 65 6.12 0.12 12.17
CA PHE A 65 5.10 0.30 13.20
C PHE A 65 5.63 0.01 14.61
N SER A 66 6.90 -0.41 14.74
CA SER A 66 7.50 -0.83 16.02
C SER A 66 6.65 -1.91 16.73
N ALA A 67 6.05 -2.81 15.95
CA ALA A 67 5.09 -3.79 16.44
C ALA A 67 5.46 -5.22 16.02
N GLU A 68 5.06 -6.18 16.85
CA GLU A 68 5.18 -7.60 16.56
C GLU A 68 3.94 -8.11 15.83
N PHE A 69 4.12 -9.10 14.95
CA PHE A 69 3.04 -9.73 14.19
C PHE A 69 2.85 -11.17 14.67
N PHE A 70 1.66 -11.53 15.12
CA PHE A 70 1.40 -12.86 15.68
C PHE A 70 0.58 -13.76 14.75
N GLY A 71 0.51 -13.41 13.46
CA GLY A 71 -0.19 -14.21 12.45
C GLY A 71 -1.68 -13.89 12.34
N GLU A 72 -2.12 -12.74 12.86
CA GLU A 72 -3.51 -12.28 12.74
C GLU A 72 -3.86 -12.01 11.27
N GLU A 73 -5.07 -12.35 10.86
CA GLU A 73 -5.58 -12.04 9.51
C GLU A 73 -5.70 -10.52 9.30
N GLU A 74 -6.05 -9.82 10.37
CA GLU A 74 -6.26 -8.38 10.38
C GLU A 74 -5.94 -7.80 11.77
N ALA A 75 -5.28 -6.64 11.79
CA ALA A 75 -5.05 -5.86 13.01
C ALA A 75 -4.94 -4.37 12.67
N VAL A 76 -5.10 -3.51 13.68
CA VAL A 76 -4.91 -2.06 13.55
C VAL A 76 -3.64 -1.66 14.28
N PHE A 77 -2.75 -0.96 13.58
CA PHE A 77 -1.52 -0.40 14.13
C PHE A 77 -1.50 1.11 13.98
N GLU A 78 -0.75 1.81 14.82
CA GLU A 78 -0.55 3.25 14.71
C GLU A 78 0.80 3.57 14.08
N ARG A 79 0.84 4.51 13.15
CA ARG A 79 2.07 5.09 12.59
C ARG A 79 1.90 6.59 12.45
N ASN A 80 2.85 7.38 12.97
CA ASN A 80 2.81 8.85 12.92
C ASN A 80 1.47 9.45 13.43
N GLY A 81 0.87 8.86 14.47
CA GLY A 81 -0.41 9.28 15.00
C GLY A 81 -1.63 8.96 14.11
N LYS A 82 -1.47 8.06 13.12
CA LYS A 82 -2.53 7.66 12.19
C LYS A 82 -2.79 6.16 12.28
N PRO A 83 -4.06 5.72 12.35
CA PRO A 83 -4.39 4.31 12.33
C PRO A 83 -4.18 3.73 10.92
N TRP A 84 -3.61 2.53 10.89
CA TRP A 84 -3.44 1.69 9.71
C TRP A 84 -4.10 0.35 9.98
N ARG A 85 -5.08 0.01 9.15
CA ARG A 85 -5.64 -1.33 9.10
C ARG A 85 -4.69 -2.21 8.29
N VAL A 86 -4.13 -3.23 8.91
CA VAL A 86 -3.17 -4.14 8.28
C VAL A 86 -3.88 -5.45 8.01
N LEU A 87 -3.85 -5.89 6.74
CA LEU A 87 -4.42 -7.15 6.29
C LEU A 87 -3.29 -8.11 5.92
N TYR A 88 -3.31 -9.31 6.49
CA TYR A 88 -2.38 -10.36 6.15
C TYR A 88 -2.92 -11.21 4.99
N ASN A 89 -2.26 -11.16 3.84
CA ASN A 89 -2.61 -11.99 2.69
C ASN A 89 -1.82 -13.30 2.72
N ALA A 90 -2.39 -14.35 3.31
CA ALA A 90 -1.80 -15.71 3.24
C ALA A 90 -1.67 -16.23 1.80
N GLY A 91 -2.55 -15.78 0.89
CA GLY A 91 -2.53 -16.07 -0.55
C GLY A 91 -1.52 -15.23 -1.35
N TRP A 92 -0.54 -14.57 -0.70
CA TRP A 92 0.48 -13.77 -1.38
C TRP A 92 1.25 -14.52 -2.49
N PRO A 93 1.46 -15.87 -2.47
CA PRO A 93 2.12 -16.57 -3.56
C PRO A 93 1.36 -16.54 -4.89
N GLU A 94 0.04 -16.32 -4.86
CA GLU A 94 -0.82 -16.20 -6.06
C GLU A 94 -0.59 -14.90 -6.83
N GLY A 95 0.14 -13.95 -6.24
CA GLY A 95 0.49 -12.67 -6.84
C GLY A 95 -0.42 -11.52 -6.40
N MET A 96 -0.27 -10.37 -7.06
CA MET A 96 -0.90 -9.11 -6.65
C MET A 96 -2.44 -9.17 -6.63
N GLY A 97 -3.04 -10.01 -7.46
CA GLY A 97 -4.50 -10.16 -7.55
C GLY A 97 -5.14 -10.65 -6.25
N SER A 98 -4.47 -11.52 -5.47
CA SER A 98 -5.01 -11.95 -4.16
C SER A 98 -4.99 -10.80 -3.15
N SER A 99 -3.95 -9.96 -3.17
CA SER A 99 -3.87 -8.77 -2.31
C SER A 99 -4.94 -7.72 -2.65
N LEU A 100 -5.17 -7.47 -3.95
CA LEU A 100 -6.23 -6.58 -4.42
C LEU A 100 -7.61 -7.08 -3.99
N ARG A 101 -7.87 -8.38 -4.17
CA ARG A 101 -9.13 -9.01 -3.75
C ARG A 101 -9.35 -8.92 -2.24
N LEU A 102 -8.30 -9.13 -1.45
CA LEU A 102 -8.38 -9.02 0.01
C LEU A 102 -8.73 -7.59 0.43
N ALA A 103 -8.05 -6.58 -0.11
CA ALA A 103 -8.36 -5.18 0.15
C ALA A 103 -9.79 -4.82 -0.28
N ALA A 104 -10.21 -5.22 -1.49
CA ALA A 104 -11.55 -4.94 -2.00
C ALA A 104 -12.66 -5.56 -1.13
N LYS A 105 -12.44 -6.74 -0.54
CA LYS A 105 -13.39 -7.37 0.39
C LYS A 105 -13.47 -6.65 1.74
N ALA A 106 -12.39 -6.00 2.15
CA ALA A 106 -12.31 -5.32 3.44
C ALA A 106 -12.96 -3.92 3.40
N LEU A 107 -13.18 -3.36 2.22
CA LEU A 107 -13.63 -1.99 2.00
C LEU A 107 -15.07 -1.96 1.48
N SER A 108 -15.81 -0.92 1.86
CA SER A 108 -17.17 -0.66 1.37
C SER A 108 -17.25 0.45 0.30
N GLY A 109 -16.12 1.13 0.03
CA GLY A 109 -16.02 2.23 -0.93
C GLY A 109 -14.79 2.09 -1.82
N GLY A 110 -14.51 3.15 -2.59
CA GLY A 110 -13.42 3.15 -3.55
C GLY A 110 -12.05 3.08 -2.88
N MET A 111 -11.07 2.54 -3.60
CA MET A 111 -9.69 2.43 -3.15
C MET A 111 -8.72 3.11 -4.10
N LEU A 112 -7.84 3.95 -3.54
CA LEU A 112 -6.65 4.46 -4.21
C LEU A 112 -5.49 3.51 -3.89
N VAL A 113 -5.12 2.68 -4.86
CA VAL A 113 -4.14 1.61 -4.71
C VAL A 113 -2.74 2.11 -5.04
N PHE A 114 -1.79 1.84 -4.13
CA PHE A 114 -0.37 2.10 -4.25
C PHE A 114 0.42 0.79 -4.22
N LEU A 115 1.55 0.75 -4.91
CA LEU A 115 2.53 -0.33 -4.76
C LEU A 115 3.59 0.09 -3.75
N GLY A 116 3.90 -0.80 -2.82
CA GLY A 116 4.86 -0.52 -1.74
C GLY A 116 6.29 -0.23 -2.21
N ASP A 117 6.61 -0.53 -3.47
CA ASP A 117 7.93 -0.35 -4.07
C ASP A 117 8.06 0.86 -5.02
N MET A 118 7.10 1.79 -4.97
CA MET A 118 7.10 3.01 -5.79
C MET A 118 7.28 4.29 -4.94
N PRO A 119 8.45 4.50 -4.31
CA PRO A 119 8.68 5.60 -3.36
C PRO A 119 8.74 7.00 -4.01
N TYR A 120 8.76 7.09 -5.34
CA TYR A 120 8.89 8.34 -6.10
C TYR A 120 7.58 8.85 -6.69
N VAL A 121 6.45 8.20 -6.39
CA VAL A 121 5.14 8.75 -6.70
C VAL A 121 5.01 10.09 -5.98
N SER A 122 4.71 11.16 -6.72
CA SER A 122 4.51 12.47 -6.12
C SER A 122 3.11 12.60 -5.53
N GLU A 123 2.99 13.42 -4.49
CA GLU A 123 1.69 13.77 -3.93
C GLU A 123 0.76 14.41 -4.96
N ALA A 124 1.31 15.25 -5.85
CA ALA A 124 0.56 15.86 -6.94
C ALA A 124 -0.06 14.80 -7.88
N ALA A 125 0.70 13.76 -8.25
CA ALA A 125 0.19 12.67 -9.08
C ALA A 125 -0.92 11.88 -8.35
N ALA A 126 -0.72 11.56 -7.08
CA ALA A 126 -1.71 10.83 -6.28
C ALA A 126 -3.01 11.64 -6.12
N ARG A 127 -2.90 12.95 -5.84
CA ARG A 127 -4.05 13.86 -5.76
C ARG A 127 -4.76 14.02 -7.10
N ALA A 128 -4.04 14.03 -8.22
CA ALA A 128 -4.66 14.12 -9.55
C ALA A 128 -5.54 12.89 -9.86
N VAL A 129 -5.10 11.70 -9.46
CA VAL A 129 -5.91 10.48 -9.58
C VAL A 129 -7.11 10.53 -8.63
N LEU A 130 -6.89 10.89 -7.36
CA LEU A 130 -7.94 10.99 -6.35
C LEU A 130 -9.02 12.01 -6.72
N ALA A 131 -8.65 13.14 -7.33
CA ALA A 131 -9.59 14.17 -7.78
C ALA A 131 -10.57 13.67 -8.85
N GLN A 132 -10.23 12.59 -9.55
CA GLN A 132 -11.06 11.95 -10.56
C GLN A 132 -11.81 10.72 -10.02
N ALA A 133 -11.76 10.47 -8.71
CA ALA A 133 -12.49 9.37 -8.09
C ALA A 133 -14.01 9.50 -8.36
N GLY A 134 -14.61 8.40 -8.82
CA GLY A 134 -15.99 8.35 -9.27
C GLY A 134 -16.42 6.92 -9.53
N GLU A 135 -17.22 6.69 -10.57
CA GLU A 135 -17.76 5.36 -10.89
C GLU A 135 -16.83 4.50 -11.76
N LEU A 136 -15.75 5.08 -12.30
CA LEU A 136 -14.85 4.41 -13.22
C LEU A 136 -13.43 4.32 -12.63
N PRO A 137 -12.67 3.26 -12.98
CA PRO A 137 -11.26 3.17 -12.67
C PRO A 137 -10.45 4.33 -13.26
N VAL A 138 -9.52 4.89 -12.49
CA VAL A 138 -8.62 5.96 -12.94
C VAL A 138 -7.18 5.57 -12.71
N ALA A 139 -6.35 5.67 -13.74
CA ALA A 139 -4.91 5.43 -13.66
C ALA A 139 -4.13 6.60 -14.28
N PRO A 140 -3.00 7.01 -13.69
CA PRO A 140 -2.13 8.00 -14.28
C PRO A 140 -1.41 7.41 -15.49
N SER A 141 -0.98 8.29 -16.40
CA SER A 141 -0.11 7.94 -17.52
C SER A 141 1.11 8.84 -17.52
N TYR A 142 2.30 8.24 -17.64
CA TYR A 142 3.56 8.95 -17.81
C TYR A 142 4.26 8.41 -19.05
N GLN A 143 4.59 9.28 -20.00
CA GLN A 143 5.18 8.91 -21.30
C GLN A 143 4.40 7.78 -22.02
N GLY A 144 3.07 7.82 -21.93
CA GLY A 144 2.17 6.82 -22.55
C GLY A 144 2.05 5.50 -21.77
N GLN A 145 2.77 5.34 -20.66
CA GLN A 145 2.71 4.15 -19.81
C GLN A 145 1.81 4.38 -18.61
N ARG A 146 0.86 3.47 -18.39
CA ARG A 146 -0.01 3.50 -17.20
C ARG A 146 0.82 3.19 -15.95
N GLY A 147 0.54 3.89 -14.87
CA GLY A 147 1.24 3.74 -13.59
C GLY A 147 0.31 3.65 -12.38
N PHE A 148 0.90 3.90 -11.22
CA PHE A 148 0.22 3.97 -9.92
C PHE A 148 0.38 5.38 -9.31
N PRO A 149 -0.52 5.80 -8.41
CA PRO A 149 -1.62 5.02 -7.85
C PRO A 149 -2.80 4.88 -8.81
N VAL A 150 -3.60 3.83 -8.65
CA VAL A 150 -4.83 3.61 -9.43
C VAL A 150 -6.03 3.73 -8.50
N PHE A 151 -7.02 4.51 -8.89
CA PHE A 151 -8.32 4.50 -8.23
C PHE A 151 -9.20 3.39 -8.82
N LEU A 152 -9.83 2.63 -7.93
CA LEU A 152 -10.85 1.62 -8.26
C LEU A 152 -12.11 1.95 -7.42
N PRO A 153 -13.30 2.01 -8.04
CA PRO A 153 -14.55 2.31 -7.35
C PRO A 153 -15.00 1.20 -6.40
#